data_AF-A0A2E8B5S8-F1
#
_entry.id   AF-A0A2E8B5S8-F1
#
_cell.length_a   1.000
_cell.length_b   1.000
_cell.length_c   1.000
_cell.angle_alpha   90.00
_cell.angle_beta   90.00
_cell.angle_gamma   90.00
#
_symmetry.space_group_name_H-M   'P 1'
#
loop_
_entity.id
_entity.type
_entity.pdbx_description
1 polymer ?
#
loop_
_entity_poly.entity_id
_entity_poly.type
_entity_poly.pdbx_seq_one_letter_code
_entity_poly.pdbx_strand_id
1 'polypeptide(L)'
;MINREVIVVCAALSGLALKADDKLVTQGKTLFLTKICFTCHQTDPAVPAPAGAALKAPKFIGDFWGKEREVHKGLGGPIVKVKLDEVYFTESIKKPFDKVVKGALAPMPPPPPPITDEDIKALMAYVKSLSRPEKKK
;
A
#
# COMPACT_ATOMS: atom_id res chain seq x y z
N MET A 1 52.75 -18.20 6.07
CA MET A 1 52.71 -18.07 4.59
C MET A 1 51.25 -18.12 4.18
N ILE A 2 50.80 -17.04 3.53
CA ILE A 2 49.41 -16.78 3.11
C ILE A 2 49.10 -17.67 1.91
N ASN A 3 47.98 -18.39 1.92
CA ASN A 3 47.35 -18.83 0.67
C ASN A 3 45.92 -18.28 0.61
N ARG A 4 45.78 -17.41 -0.39
CA ARG A 4 44.62 -16.68 -0.89
C ARG A 4 43.87 -17.60 -1.87
N GLU A 5 42.77 -17.09 -2.43
CA GLU A 5 41.85 -17.75 -3.37
C GLU A 5 40.82 -18.63 -2.61
N VAL A 6 39.54 -18.26 -2.48
CA VAL A 6 38.60 -17.81 -3.51
C VAL A 6 37.52 -16.94 -2.86
N ILE A 7 37.44 -15.67 -3.24
CA ILE A 7 36.24 -14.84 -3.04
C ILE A 7 35.79 -14.43 -4.44
N VAL A 8 34.90 -15.23 -5.03
CA VAL A 8 34.19 -14.87 -6.26
C VAL A 8 32.82 -14.30 -5.86
N VAL A 9 32.79 -12.97 -5.90
CA VAL A 9 31.67 -12.05 -6.15
C VAL A 9 30.27 -12.67 -6.27
N CYS A 10 29.42 -12.42 -5.27
CA CYS A 10 27.96 -12.55 -5.35
C CYS A 10 27.25 -11.19 -5.16
N ALA A 11 27.81 -10.11 -5.71
CA ALA A 11 27.27 -8.74 -5.55
C ALA A 11 26.27 -8.32 -6.66
N ALA A 12 25.96 -9.19 -7.63
CA ALA A 12 25.12 -8.81 -8.77
C ALA A 12 23.60 -8.94 -8.53
N LEU A 13 23.16 -9.81 -7.62
CA LEU A 13 21.72 -10.10 -7.43
C LEU A 13 20.95 -8.98 -6.70
N SER A 14 21.59 -8.24 -5.81
CA SER A 14 20.95 -7.18 -5.02
C SER A 14 20.58 -5.95 -5.85
N GLY A 15 21.37 -5.60 -6.86
CA GLY A 15 21.11 -4.44 -7.73
C GLY A 15 19.95 -4.65 -8.72
N LEU A 16 19.72 -5.89 -9.16
CA LEU A 16 18.59 -6.26 -10.03
C LEU A 16 17.28 -6.26 -9.25
N ALA A 17 17.27 -6.76 -8.01
CA ALA A 17 16.09 -6.75 -7.14
C ALA A 17 15.63 -5.31 -6.81
N LEU A 18 16.54 -4.42 -6.41
CA LEU A 18 16.21 -3.02 -6.15
C LEU A 18 15.62 -2.31 -7.38
N LYS A 19 16.20 -2.51 -8.57
CA LYS A 19 15.70 -1.92 -9.82
C LYS A 19 14.33 -2.46 -10.22
N ALA A 20 14.06 -3.74 -9.97
CA ALA A 20 12.76 -4.34 -10.23
C ALA A 20 11.69 -3.76 -9.28
N ASP A 21 12.04 -3.56 -8.01
CA ASP A 21 11.17 -2.93 -7.02
C ASP A 21 10.85 -1.47 -7.39
N ASP A 22 11.85 -0.70 -7.82
CA ASP A 22 11.65 0.71 -8.26
C ASP A 22 10.72 0.81 -9.48
N LYS A 23 10.86 -0.09 -10.45
CA LYS A 23 9.96 -0.14 -11.62
C LYS A 23 8.53 -0.47 -11.20
N LEU A 24 8.36 -1.41 -10.27
CA LEU A 24 7.06 -1.83 -9.78
C LEU A 24 6.38 -0.74 -8.96
N VAL A 25 7.13 -0.04 -8.10
CA VAL A 25 6.67 1.16 -7.36
C VAL A 25 6.25 2.27 -8.33
N THR A 26 7.04 2.50 -9.39
CA THR A 26 6.71 3.51 -10.41
C THR A 26 5.42 3.15 -11.14
N GLN A 27 5.26 1.89 -11.55
CA GLN A 27 4.01 1.41 -12.15
C GLN A 27 2.83 1.56 -11.18
N GLY A 28 3.01 1.22 -9.91
CA GLY A 28 2.01 1.39 -8.86
C GLY A 28 1.58 2.84 -8.67
N LYS A 29 2.52 3.78 -8.70
CA LYS A 29 2.22 5.22 -8.65
C LYS A 29 1.38 5.66 -9.85
N THR A 30 1.72 5.21 -11.05
CA THR A 30 0.94 5.48 -12.26
C THR A 30 -0.48 4.94 -12.11
N LEU A 31 -0.64 3.69 -11.67
CA LEU A 31 -1.95 3.09 -11.43
C LEU A 31 -2.74 3.83 -10.35
N PHE A 32 -2.09 4.28 -9.27
CA PHE A 32 -2.74 5.04 -8.20
C PHE A 32 -3.35 6.36 -8.70
N LEU A 33 -2.73 6.96 -9.72
CA LEU A 33 -3.24 8.14 -10.40
C LEU A 33 -4.34 7.78 -11.42
N THR A 34 -4.09 6.81 -12.31
CA THR A 34 -5.02 6.49 -13.42
C THR A 34 -6.25 5.70 -12.98
N LYS A 35 -6.16 4.96 -11.87
CA LYS A 35 -7.30 4.32 -11.19
C LYS A 35 -7.96 5.23 -10.16
N ILE A 36 -7.61 6.52 -10.14
CA ILE A 36 -8.31 7.58 -9.40
C ILE A 36 -8.19 7.42 -7.87
N CYS A 37 -7.32 6.53 -7.37
CA CYS A 37 -7.10 6.29 -5.94
C CYS A 37 -6.71 7.58 -5.19
N PHE A 38 -5.93 8.45 -5.85
CA PHE A 38 -5.45 9.72 -5.31
C PHE A 38 -6.55 10.71 -4.89
N THR A 39 -7.76 10.58 -5.44
CA THR A 39 -8.89 11.46 -5.11
C THR A 39 -9.34 11.30 -3.66
N CYS A 40 -9.24 10.08 -3.12
CA CYS A 40 -9.66 9.74 -1.76
C CYS A 40 -8.48 9.42 -0.84
N HIS A 41 -7.43 8.79 -1.34
CA HIS A 41 -6.31 8.37 -0.52
C HIS A 41 -5.16 9.37 -0.61
N GLN A 42 -5.01 10.16 0.45
CA GLN A 42 -3.89 11.10 0.58
C GLN A 42 -2.57 10.34 0.79
N THR A 43 -1.53 10.70 0.05
CA THR A 43 -0.19 10.07 0.11
C THR A 43 0.92 11.07 0.44
N ASP A 44 0.66 12.36 0.23
CA ASP A 44 1.56 13.46 0.53
C ASP A 44 0.83 14.46 1.45
N PRO A 45 1.36 14.79 2.65
CA PRO A 45 0.79 15.82 3.52
C PRO A 45 0.56 17.17 2.85
N ALA A 46 1.40 17.55 1.87
CA ALA A 46 1.32 18.82 1.15
C ALA A 46 0.28 18.81 0.02
N VAL A 47 -0.15 17.64 -0.45
CA VAL A 47 -1.14 17.49 -1.52
C VAL A 47 -2.45 16.95 -0.94
N PRO A 48 -3.48 17.79 -0.75
CA PRO A 48 -4.73 17.35 -0.15
C PRO A 48 -5.52 16.40 -1.06
N ALA A 49 -6.32 15.52 -0.45
CA ALA A 49 -7.34 14.71 -1.12
C ALA A 49 -8.72 15.10 -0.55
N PRO A 50 -9.39 16.16 -1.09
CA PRO A 50 -10.58 16.74 -0.48
C PRO A 50 -11.74 15.75 -0.31
N ALA A 51 -12.00 14.89 -1.32
CA ALA A 51 -13.02 13.86 -1.23
C ALA A 51 -12.69 12.85 -0.12
N GLY A 52 -11.42 12.46 -0.02
CA GLY A 52 -10.91 11.62 1.06
C GLY A 52 -11.11 12.21 2.45
N ALA A 53 -10.81 13.49 2.61
CA ALA A 53 -11.03 14.20 3.87
C ALA A 53 -12.51 14.24 4.25
N ALA A 54 -13.39 14.56 3.29
CA ALA A 54 -14.84 14.59 3.51
C ALA A 54 -15.40 13.21 3.91
N LEU A 55 -14.91 12.14 3.29
CA LEU A 55 -15.37 10.76 3.54
C LEU A 55 -14.63 10.06 4.69
N LYS A 56 -13.66 10.73 5.32
CA LYS A 56 -12.74 10.14 6.31
C LYS A 56 -12.05 8.87 5.77
N ALA A 57 -11.65 8.90 4.51
CA ALA A 57 -10.91 7.82 3.87
C ALA A 57 -9.53 7.65 4.54
N PRO A 58 -8.99 6.41 4.62
CA PRO A 58 -7.67 6.18 5.19
C PRO A 58 -6.60 6.84 4.33
N LYS A 59 -5.59 7.42 5.00
CA LYS A 59 -4.42 8.03 4.37
C LYS A 59 -3.25 7.05 4.35
N PHE A 60 -2.35 7.20 3.38
CA PHE A 60 -1.10 6.44 3.29
C PHE A 60 0.08 7.36 3.61
N ILE A 61 0.15 7.79 4.87
CA ILE A 61 1.17 8.72 5.37
C ILE A 61 1.71 8.18 6.69
N GLY A 62 3.03 8.23 6.88
CA GLY A 62 3.70 7.81 8.12
C GLY A 62 4.01 6.32 8.19
N ASP A 63 4.06 5.74 9.39
CA ASP A 63 4.34 4.32 9.64
C ASP A 63 3.02 3.51 9.74
N PHE A 64 2.53 2.99 8.61
CA PHE A 64 1.22 2.34 8.56
C PHE A 64 1.24 0.89 8.06
N TRP A 65 2.23 0.50 7.25
CA TRP A 65 2.28 -0.83 6.66
C TRP A 65 2.61 -1.88 7.74
N GLY A 66 1.87 -2.98 7.77
CA GLY A 66 2.02 -4.01 8.77
C GLY A 66 1.51 -3.62 10.17
N LYS A 67 0.89 -2.45 10.35
CA LYS A 67 0.26 -2.07 11.62
C LYS A 67 -1.15 -2.62 11.73
N GLU A 68 -1.58 -2.85 12.96
CA GLU A 68 -2.98 -3.14 13.26
C GLU A 68 -3.86 -1.93 12.96
N ARG A 69 -5.10 -2.19 12.54
CA ARG A 69 -6.16 -1.22 12.40
C ARG A 69 -7.51 -1.84 12.72
N GLU A 70 -8.42 -1.00 13.17
CA GLU A 70 -9.80 -1.38 13.43
C GLU A 70 -10.65 -1.19 12.17
N VAL A 71 -11.43 -2.22 11.83
CA VAL A 71 -12.35 -2.20 10.69
C VAL A 71 -13.70 -2.76 11.11
N HIS A 72 -14.77 -2.24 10.53
CA HIS A 72 -16.09 -2.85 10.59
C HIS A 72 -16.19 -3.99 9.57
N LYS A 73 -16.85 -5.09 9.91
CA LYS A 73 -17.34 -6.07 8.92
C LYS A 73 -18.58 -5.48 8.23
N GLY A 74 -18.44 -5.02 6.99
CA GLY A 74 -19.44 -4.15 6.34
C GLY A 74 -19.39 -2.70 6.83
N LEU A 75 -20.19 -1.80 6.23
CA LEU A 75 -20.33 -0.43 6.72
C LEU A 75 -21.13 -0.43 8.05
N GLY A 76 -20.51 0.02 9.14
CA GLY A 76 -21.17 0.15 10.45
C GLY A 76 -21.41 -1.15 11.23
N GLY A 77 -20.92 -2.30 10.73
CA GLY A 77 -21.04 -3.59 11.41
C GLY A 77 -20.10 -3.78 12.61
N PRO A 78 -19.94 -5.00 13.14
CA PRO A 78 -19.04 -5.27 14.27
C PRO A 78 -17.58 -4.92 13.95
N ILE A 79 -16.87 -4.35 14.92
CA ILE A 79 -15.46 -3.99 14.79
C ILE A 79 -14.57 -5.20 15.02
N VAL A 80 -13.56 -5.37 14.16
CA VAL A 80 -12.46 -6.33 14.32
C VAL A 80 -11.12 -5.64 14.09
N LYS A 81 -10.06 -6.21 14.67
CA LYS A 81 -8.68 -5.80 14.37
C LYS A 81 -8.13 -6.62 13.21
N VAL A 82 -7.49 -5.94 12.27
CA VAL A 82 -6.77 -6.53 11.15
C VAL A 82 -5.41 -5.89 11.02
N LYS A 83 -4.45 -6.58 10.41
CA LYS A 83 -3.15 -6.02 10.05
C LYS A 83 -3.24 -5.46 8.64
N LEU A 84 -2.66 -4.29 8.37
CA LEU A 84 -2.48 -3.81 6.99
C LEU A 84 -1.34 -4.59 6.33
N ASP A 85 -1.64 -5.79 5.87
CA ASP A 85 -0.75 -6.68 5.15
C ASP A 85 -1.22 -6.93 3.72
N GLU A 86 -0.52 -7.80 3.00
CA GLU A 86 -0.75 -8.08 1.58
C GLU A 86 -2.12 -8.73 1.34
N VAL A 87 -2.57 -9.58 2.28
CA VAL A 87 -3.87 -10.25 2.21
C VAL A 87 -4.99 -9.24 2.39
N TYR A 88 -4.91 -8.42 3.45
CA TYR A 88 -5.92 -7.41 3.72
C TYR A 88 -5.95 -6.30 2.66
N PHE A 89 -4.79 -5.88 2.13
CA PHE A 89 -4.74 -4.89 1.06
C PHE A 89 -5.41 -5.41 -0.22
N THR A 90 -5.10 -6.64 -0.63
CA THR A 90 -5.71 -7.28 -1.80
C THR A 90 -7.22 -7.45 -1.62
N GLU A 91 -7.65 -7.93 -0.45
CA GLU A 91 -9.07 -8.05 -0.10
C GLU A 91 -9.77 -6.68 -0.17
N SER A 92 -9.16 -5.63 0.39
CA SER A 92 -9.74 -4.28 0.39
C SER A 92 -9.97 -3.75 -1.02
N ILE A 93 -9.12 -4.09 -1.99
CA ILE A 93 -9.31 -3.69 -3.38
C ILE A 93 -10.39 -4.54 -4.07
N LYS A 94 -10.35 -5.87 -3.89
CA LYS A 94 -11.26 -6.80 -4.57
C LYS A 94 -12.68 -6.80 -3.99
N LYS A 95 -12.80 -6.56 -2.69
CA LYS A 95 -14.04 -6.62 -1.90
C LYS A 95 -14.12 -5.45 -0.92
N PRO A 96 -14.14 -4.20 -1.43
CA PRO A 96 -14.01 -3.01 -0.59
C PRO A 96 -15.16 -2.79 0.40
N PHE A 97 -16.28 -3.49 0.23
CA PHE A 97 -17.43 -3.43 1.12
C PHE A 97 -17.31 -4.37 2.33
N ASP A 98 -16.50 -5.43 2.25
CA ASP A 98 -16.45 -6.48 3.28
C ASP A 98 -15.83 -5.95 4.58
N LYS A 99 -14.82 -5.07 4.47
CA LYS A 99 -14.10 -4.49 5.62
C LYS A 99 -13.89 -2.99 5.42
N VAL A 100 -14.59 -2.18 6.21
CA VAL A 100 -14.53 -0.72 6.15
C VAL A 100 -13.77 -0.18 7.36
N VAL A 101 -12.76 0.67 7.14
CA VAL A 101 -11.97 1.25 8.24
C VAL A 101 -12.87 1.99 9.24
N LYS A 102 -12.68 1.75 10.53
CA LYS A 102 -13.45 2.41 11.60
C LYS A 102 -13.39 3.93 11.43
N GLY A 103 -14.56 4.56 11.43
CA GLY A 103 -14.71 6.01 11.29
C GLY A 103 -14.77 6.52 9.84
N ALA A 104 -14.56 5.68 8.82
CA ALA A 104 -14.87 6.05 7.44
C ALA A 104 -16.39 6.25 7.29
N LEU A 105 -16.79 7.26 6.52
CA LEU A 105 -18.21 7.61 6.34
C LEU A 105 -18.88 6.84 5.18
N ALA A 106 -18.07 6.22 4.33
CA ALA A 106 -18.51 5.40 3.22
C ALA A 106 -17.50 4.28 2.96
N PRO A 107 -17.93 3.14 2.39
CA PRO A 107 -17.01 2.14 1.86
C PRO A 107 -16.21 2.72 0.69
N MET A 108 -15.02 2.15 0.44
CA MET A 108 -14.28 2.47 -0.79
C MET A 108 -15.09 1.99 -2.00
N PRO A 109 -15.25 2.80 -3.06
CA PRO A 109 -15.85 2.28 -4.29
C PRO A 109 -14.93 1.22 -4.91
N PRO A 110 -15.48 0.22 -5.63
CA PRO A 110 -14.67 -0.66 -6.46
C PRO A 110 -13.77 0.19 -7.38
N PRO A 111 -12.47 -0.13 -7.48
CA PRO A 111 -11.58 0.57 -8.40
C PRO A 111 -12.09 0.47 -9.85
N PRO A 112 -11.82 1.48 -10.71
CA PRO A 112 -12.23 1.46 -12.10
C PRO A 112 -11.76 0.17 -12.81
N PRO A 113 -12.67 -0.62 -13.40
CA PRO A 113 -12.31 -1.85 -14.10
C PRO A 113 -11.55 -1.56 -15.41
N PRO A 114 -10.72 -2.49 -15.90
CA PRO A 114 -10.31 -3.72 -15.20
C PRO A 114 -9.28 -3.41 -14.11
N ILE A 115 -9.25 -4.21 -13.04
CA ILE A 115 -8.13 -4.23 -12.09
C ILE A 115 -7.63 -5.67 -12.00
N THR A 116 -6.38 -5.90 -12.40
CA THR A 116 -5.78 -7.25 -12.42
C THR A 116 -4.95 -7.52 -11.17
N ASP A 117 -4.51 -8.76 -10.99
CA ASP A 117 -3.64 -9.12 -9.88
C ASP A 117 -2.26 -8.45 -9.99
N GLU A 118 -1.78 -8.23 -11.22
CA GLU A 118 -0.56 -7.47 -11.49
C GLU A 118 -0.72 -5.98 -11.13
N ASP A 119 -1.89 -5.39 -11.43
CA ASP A 119 -2.20 -4.02 -11.01
C ASP A 119 -2.20 -3.91 -9.48
N ILE A 120 -2.83 -4.87 -8.79
CA ILE A 120 -2.86 -4.92 -7.33
C ILE A 120 -1.46 -5.04 -6.76
N LYS A 121 -0.62 -5.91 -7.33
CA LYS A 121 0.78 -6.08 -6.92
C LYS A 121 1.57 -4.78 -7.06
N ALA A 122 1.41 -4.06 -8.18
CA ALA A 122 2.07 -2.79 -8.40
C ALA A 122 1.56 -1.69 -7.45
N LEU A 123 0.25 -1.55 -7.29
CA LEU A 123 -0.39 -0.64 -6.32
C LEU A 123 0.10 -0.90 -4.91
N MET A 124 0.20 -2.17 -4.52
CA MET A 124 0.68 -2.59 -3.21
C MET A 124 2.15 -2.19 -3.02
N ALA A 125 3.02 -2.42 -4.00
CA ALA A 125 4.41 -2.00 -3.94
C ALA A 125 4.54 -0.49 -3.72
N TYR A 126 3.75 0.31 -4.45
CA TYR A 126 3.70 1.76 -4.26
C TYR A 126 3.18 2.15 -2.87
N VAL A 127 2.06 1.60 -2.42
CA VAL A 127 1.51 1.93 -1.09
C VAL A 127 2.47 1.51 0.03
N LYS A 128 3.11 0.35 -0.08
CA LYS A 128 4.11 -0.13 0.89
C LYS A 128 5.33 0.81 0.95
N SER A 129 5.78 1.35 -0.20
CA SER A 129 6.93 2.26 -0.25
C SER A 129 6.66 3.64 0.37
N LEU A 130 5.39 4.05 0.50
CA LEU A 130 4.99 5.26 1.21
C LEU A 130 5.08 5.12 2.74
N SER A 131 5.09 3.88 3.27
CA SER A 131 5.18 3.64 4.70
C SER A 131 6.61 3.89 5.18
N ARG A 132 6.77 4.88 6.06
CA ARG A 132 8.07 5.23 6.65
C ARG A 132 8.07 4.82 8.12
N PRO A 133 8.68 3.67 8.48
CA PRO A 133 8.79 3.29 9.89
C PRO A 133 9.55 4.36 10.65
N GLU A 134 9.08 4.68 11.85
CA GLU A 134 9.81 5.63 12.71
C GLU A 134 11.24 5.14 12.89
N LYS A 135 12.21 6.01 12.59
CA LYS A 135 13.59 5.76 12.99
C LYS A 135 13.58 5.81 14.52
N LYS A 136 13.71 4.64 15.17
CA LYS A 136 13.98 4.58 16.61
C LYS A 136 15.19 5.48 16.88
N LYS A 137 14.97 6.55 17.66
CA LYS A 137 16.05 7.40 18.18
C LYS A 137 16.83 6.65 19.25
#